data_AF-A0A927K2S6-F1
#
_entry.id   AF-A0A927K2S6-F1
#
_cell.length_a   1.000
_cell.length_b   1.000
_cell.length_c   1.000
_cell.angle_alpha   90.00
_cell.angle_beta   90.00
_cell.angle_gamma   90.00
#
_symmetry.space_group_name_H-M   'P 1'
#
loop_
_entity.id
_entity.type
_entity.pdbx_description
1 polymer ?
#
loop_
_entity_poly.entity_id
_entity_poly.type
_entity_poly.pdbx_seq_one_letter_code
_entity_poly.pdbx_strand_id
1 'polypeptide(L)'
;MASTRTKPDATLVRAVDEARDALAAQVGAGDVGDHLGHDVEDERAVSHYFTCARAGYRGWRWAVTVARAPRQKHVTVDEIVLLPGPDSIVAPEWVPWKERLQPGDLSPGDLLPVEDDDPRLVPTYTFGDDGDDPLLSDEDRAQVRAVARELGLGRVRTLSVEGRDDAAERWYDGDGGPAAPIAQSAPASCTTCGFLVRIAGPLGEMFGVCANGNANDDGRVVSFDHGCGAHSEVQLAKKHQPVPLPDPVFDTLATDELESF
;
A
#
# COMPACT_ATOMS: atom_id res chain seq x y z
N MET A 1 -25.88 23.30 7.57
CA MET A 1 -26.55 24.46 8.18
C MET A 1 -26.29 25.67 7.30
N ALA A 2 -27.32 26.24 6.66
CA ALA A 2 -27.16 27.42 5.82
C ALA A 2 -26.83 28.62 6.73
N SER A 3 -25.63 29.18 6.59
CA SER A 3 -25.21 30.41 7.26
C SER A 3 -26.16 31.54 6.87
N THR A 4 -26.95 32.02 7.81
CA THR A 4 -27.66 33.29 7.70
C THR A 4 -26.60 34.36 7.49
N ARG A 5 -26.52 34.91 6.27
CA ARG A 5 -25.61 36.02 5.92
C ARG A 5 -25.99 37.25 6.73
N THR A 6 -25.43 37.36 7.94
CA THR A 6 -25.49 38.55 8.76
C THR A 6 -24.77 39.67 8.01
N LYS A 7 -25.38 40.86 7.98
CA LYS A 7 -24.78 42.01 7.28
C LYS A 7 -23.51 42.41 8.04
N PRO A 8 -22.32 42.34 7.41
CA PRO A 8 -21.08 42.60 8.12
C PRO A 8 -20.96 44.07 8.52
N ASP A 9 -20.32 44.31 9.67
CA ASP A 9 -19.93 45.65 10.08
C ASP A 9 -18.98 46.27 9.04
N ALA A 10 -19.46 47.29 8.33
CA ALA A 10 -18.71 47.97 7.28
C ALA A 10 -17.40 48.60 7.79
N THR A 11 -17.29 48.86 9.09
CA THR A 11 -16.06 49.34 9.72
C THR A 11 -15.01 48.23 9.73
N LEU A 12 -15.40 47.02 10.13
CA LEU A 12 -14.52 45.86 10.19
C LEU A 12 -14.09 45.44 8.79
N VAL A 13 -15.00 45.40 7.83
CA VAL A 13 -14.66 45.08 6.42
C VAL A 13 -13.62 46.04 5.83
N ARG A 14 -13.56 47.29 6.32
CA ARG A 14 -12.59 48.30 5.87
C ARG A 14 -11.30 48.31 6.69
N ALA A 15 -11.20 47.54 7.77
CA ALA A 15 -10.10 47.55 8.71
C ALA A 15 -8.86 46.76 8.23
N VAL A 16 -8.56 46.84 6.93
CA VAL A 16 -7.46 46.10 6.29
C VAL A 16 -6.10 46.61 6.81
N ASP A 17 -5.97 47.93 6.98
CA ASP A 17 -4.72 48.55 7.42
C ASP A 17 -4.47 48.25 8.90
N GLU A 18 -5.50 48.35 9.75
CA GLU A 18 -5.40 47.95 11.17
C GLU A 18 -5.03 46.47 11.34
N ALA A 19 -5.62 45.59 10.52
CA ALA A 19 -5.28 44.17 10.51
C ALA A 19 -3.84 43.92 10.03
N ARG A 20 -3.41 44.63 8.98
CA ARG A 20 -2.04 44.53 8.44
C ARG A 20 -1.00 45.02 9.45
N ASP A 21 -1.25 46.16 10.09
CA ASP A 21 -0.34 46.76 11.06
C ASP A 21 -0.19 45.86 12.29
N ALA A 22 -1.29 45.30 12.78
CA ALA A 22 -1.25 44.34 13.88
C ALA A 22 -0.46 43.07 13.54
N LEU A 23 -0.69 42.51 12.34
CA LEU A 23 0.06 41.36 11.86
C LEU A 23 1.55 41.69 11.71
N ALA A 24 1.90 42.80 11.07
CA ALA A 24 3.28 43.22 10.88
C ALA A 24 4.01 43.47 12.22
N ALA A 25 3.30 43.97 13.25
CA ALA A 25 3.84 44.13 14.59
C ALA A 25 4.17 42.79 15.27
N GLN A 26 3.43 41.72 14.95
CA GLN A 26 3.63 40.39 15.55
C GLN A 26 4.66 39.53 14.81
N VAL A 27 4.66 39.55 13.48
CA VAL A 27 5.50 38.64 12.67
C VAL A 27 6.62 39.34 11.90
N GLY A 28 6.59 40.67 11.81
CA GLY A 28 7.50 41.46 10.97
C GLY A 28 6.93 41.69 9.57
N ALA A 29 7.08 42.90 9.04
CA ALA A 29 6.48 43.30 7.76
C ALA A 29 6.96 42.47 6.55
N GLY A 30 8.18 41.91 6.61
CA GLY A 30 8.73 41.06 5.54
C GLY A 30 7.99 39.73 5.36
N ASP A 31 7.26 39.28 6.38
CA ASP A 31 6.51 38.02 6.36
C ASP A 31 5.05 38.22 5.87
N VAL A 32 4.63 39.46 5.65
CA VAL A 32 3.26 39.86 5.30
C VAL A 32 3.18 40.29 3.84
N GLY A 33 2.43 39.55 3.02
CA GLY A 33 2.21 39.87 1.62
C GLY A 33 0.90 40.60 1.33
N ASP A 34 0.37 40.37 0.12
CA ASP A 34 -0.84 41.03 -0.38
C ASP A 34 -2.08 40.65 0.41
N HIS A 35 -3.05 41.58 0.51
CA HIS A 35 -4.36 41.31 1.08
C HIS A 35 -5.17 40.44 0.11
N LEU A 36 -5.66 39.31 0.59
CA LEU A 36 -6.34 38.28 -0.21
C LEU A 36 -7.87 38.39 -0.15
N GLY A 37 -8.40 39.24 0.72
CA GLY A 37 -9.83 39.35 0.97
C GLY A 37 -10.18 39.17 2.45
N HIS A 38 -11.46 38.97 2.73
CA HIS A 38 -11.97 38.79 4.08
C HIS A 38 -13.15 37.82 4.10
N ASP A 39 -13.32 37.14 5.22
CA ASP A 39 -14.52 36.37 5.54
C ASP A 39 -15.24 36.99 6.74
N VAL A 40 -16.57 36.90 6.76
CA VAL A 40 -17.42 37.42 7.83
C VAL A 40 -17.67 36.28 8.81
N GLU A 41 -17.02 36.34 9.97
CA GLU A 41 -17.17 35.34 11.04
C GLU A 41 -18.50 35.53 11.79
N ASP A 42 -18.86 36.79 12.08
CA ASP A 42 -20.11 37.17 12.74
C ASP A 42 -20.48 38.66 12.47
N GLU A 43 -21.58 39.17 13.02
CA GLU A 43 -22.04 40.57 12.88
C GLU A 43 -20.92 41.59 13.16
N ARG A 44 -20.08 41.28 14.14
CA ARG A 44 -19.04 42.15 14.69
C ARG A 44 -17.65 41.49 14.71
N ALA A 45 -17.43 40.51 13.83
CA ALA A 45 -16.15 39.83 13.66
C ALA A 45 -15.88 39.55 12.16
N VAL A 46 -14.70 39.95 11.69
CA VAL A 46 -14.26 39.77 10.29
C VAL A 46 -12.82 39.28 10.29
N SER A 47 -12.53 38.25 9.50
CA SER A 47 -11.18 37.72 9.29
C SER A 47 -10.59 38.29 8.01
N HIS A 48 -9.51 39.06 8.10
CA HIS A 48 -8.73 39.53 6.93
C HIS A 48 -7.61 38.56 6.62
N TYR A 49 -7.47 38.19 5.34
CA TYR A 49 -6.43 37.29 4.89
C TYR A 49 -5.29 38.01 4.19
N PHE A 50 -4.06 37.60 4.46
CA PHE A 50 -2.86 38.11 3.78
C PHE A 50 -1.98 36.96 3.32
N THR A 51 -1.29 37.12 2.19
CA THR A 51 -0.30 36.15 1.72
C THR A 51 0.81 35.98 2.76
N CYS A 52 1.23 34.75 3.06
CA CYS A 52 2.40 34.49 3.89
C CYS A 52 3.67 34.52 3.04
N ALA A 53 4.61 35.41 3.36
CA ALA A 53 5.90 35.51 2.66
C ALA A 53 7.02 34.69 3.34
N ARG A 54 6.72 33.96 4.42
CA ARG A 54 7.71 33.14 5.13
C ARG A 54 8.19 31.97 4.27
N ALA A 55 9.51 31.77 4.25
CA ALA A 55 10.10 30.56 3.70
C ALA A 55 9.56 29.31 4.43
N GLY A 56 9.21 28.27 3.67
CA GLY A 56 8.62 27.03 4.20
C GLY A 56 7.08 27.01 4.27
N TYR A 57 6.42 28.18 4.20
CA TYR A 57 4.95 28.30 4.29
C TYR A 57 4.31 28.60 2.93
N ARG A 58 4.76 27.91 1.87
CA ARG A 58 4.24 28.10 0.52
C ARG A 58 2.74 27.78 0.47
N GLY A 59 1.94 28.71 -0.06
CA GLY A 59 0.49 28.57 -0.17
C GLY A 59 -0.27 28.80 1.13
N TRP A 60 0.40 29.11 2.23
CA TRP A 60 -0.25 29.49 3.48
C TRP A 60 -0.62 30.98 3.48
N ARG A 61 -1.60 31.34 4.30
CA ARG A 61 -2.11 32.70 4.46
C ARG A 61 -2.21 33.06 5.93
N TRP A 62 -1.88 34.29 6.26
CA TRP A 62 -2.21 34.88 7.56
C TRP A 62 -3.70 35.18 7.60
N ALA A 63 -4.35 34.90 8.72
CA ALA A 63 -5.70 35.35 9.03
C ALA A 63 -5.63 36.23 10.27
N VAL A 64 -6.19 37.43 10.15
CA VAL A 64 -6.28 38.40 11.24
C VAL A 64 -7.74 38.65 11.52
N THR A 65 -8.23 38.12 12.62
CA THR A 65 -9.61 38.29 13.04
C THR A 65 -9.73 39.59 13.81
N VAL A 66 -10.54 40.52 13.31
CA VAL A 66 -10.84 41.80 13.92
C VAL A 66 -12.28 41.85 14.39
N ALA A 67 -12.49 42.46 15.54
CA ALA A 67 -13.80 42.57 16.17
C ALA A 67 -14.08 43.99 16.66
N ARG A 68 -15.37 44.29 16.86
CA ARG A 68 -15.81 45.57 17.46
C ARG A 68 -16.93 45.36 18.47
N ALA A 69 -16.58 45.51 19.75
CA ALA A 69 -17.56 45.39 20.83
C ALA A 69 -18.71 46.42 20.69
N PRO A 70 -19.92 46.11 21.22
CA PRO A 70 -21.05 47.04 21.21
C PRO A 70 -20.66 48.43 21.74
N ARG A 71 -21.08 49.47 21.00
CA ARG A 71 -20.84 50.89 21.29
C ARG A 71 -19.37 51.35 21.23
N GLN A 72 -18.42 50.46 20.91
CA GLN A 72 -17.05 50.88 20.64
C GLN A 72 -16.91 51.47 19.24
N LYS A 73 -16.01 52.44 19.11
CA LYS A 73 -15.68 53.10 17.84
C LYS A 73 -14.42 52.52 17.19
N HIS A 74 -13.57 51.87 17.97
CA HIS A 74 -12.30 51.32 17.53
C HIS A 74 -12.43 49.84 17.22
N VAL A 75 -11.62 49.38 16.26
CA VAL A 75 -11.45 47.98 15.91
C VAL A 75 -10.42 47.37 16.85
N THR A 76 -10.68 46.16 17.34
CA THR A 76 -9.74 45.39 18.16
C THR A 76 -9.35 44.12 17.40
N VAL A 77 -8.13 43.64 17.59
CA VAL A 77 -7.67 42.35 17.06
C VAL A 77 -8.00 41.27 18.09
N ASP A 78 -8.63 40.20 17.64
CA ASP A 78 -8.97 39.04 18.46
C ASP A 78 -7.85 37.98 18.37
N GLU A 79 -7.52 37.56 17.15
CA GLU A 79 -6.46 36.59 16.90
C GLU A 79 -5.70 36.85 15.60
N ILE A 80 -4.46 36.37 15.56
CA ILE A 80 -3.60 36.31 14.38
C ILE A 80 -3.11 34.88 14.27
N VAL A 81 -3.54 34.19 13.21
CA VAL A 81 -3.23 32.79 12.97
C VAL A 81 -2.67 32.59 11.57
N LEU A 82 -1.87 31.54 11.39
CA LEU A 82 -1.38 31.12 10.09
C LEU A 82 -2.16 29.89 9.64
N LEU A 83 -2.87 30.00 8.53
CA LEU A 83 -3.75 28.95 8.03
C LEU A 83 -3.30 28.41 6.68
N PRO A 84 -3.49 27.11 6.43
CA PRO A 84 -3.26 26.53 5.12
C PRO A 84 -4.23 27.14 4.11
N GLY A 85 -3.70 27.60 2.97
CA GLY A 85 -4.49 27.97 1.80
C GLY A 85 -4.68 26.81 0.82
N PRO A 86 -5.41 27.01 -0.28
CA PRO A 86 -5.67 25.96 -1.27
C PRO A 86 -4.42 25.34 -1.88
N ASP A 87 -3.34 26.12 -1.99
CA ASP A 87 -2.06 25.69 -2.57
C ASP A 87 -1.03 25.27 -1.50
N SER A 88 -1.46 25.15 -0.24
CA SER A 88 -0.56 24.78 0.86
C SER A 88 -0.27 23.29 0.86
N ILE A 89 0.97 22.94 1.21
CA ILE A 89 1.35 21.57 1.51
C ILE A 89 1.02 21.33 2.98
N VAL A 90 0.04 20.47 3.23
CA VAL A 90 -0.37 20.03 4.58
C VAL A 90 0.01 18.57 4.79
N ALA A 91 0.13 18.17 6.05
CA ALA A 91 0.30 16.76 6.38
C ALA A 91 -0.92 15.96 5.89
N PRO A 92 -0.73 14.70 5.45
CA PRO A 92 -1.84 13.79 5.22
C PRO A 92 -2.68 13.63 6.48
N GLU A 93 -3.90 13.12 6.31
CA GLU A 93 -4.75 12.74 7.44
C GLU A 93 -4.02 11.69 8.31
N TRP A 94 -4.19 11.82 9.63
CA TRP A 94 -3.61 10.85 10.56
C TRP A 94 -4.30 9.50 10.40
N VAL A 95 -3.51 8.44 10.23
CA VAL A 95 -4.01 7.07 10.08
C VAL A 95 -3.57 6.24 11.29
N PRO A 96 -4.48 5.47 11.93
CA PRO A 96 -4.15 4.54 13.01
C PRO A 96 -2.96 3.64 12.66
N TRP A 97 -2.08 3.39 13.63
CA TRP A 97 -0.86 2.59 13.40
C TRP A 97 -1.16 1.20 12.82
N LYS A 98 -2.26 0.57 13.23
CA LYS A 98 -2.67 -0.76 12.76
C LYS A 98 -2.98 -0.77 11.26
N GLU A 99 -3.59 0.31 10.77
CA GLU A 99 -3.91 0.50 9.35
C GLU A 99 -2.70 0.89 8.51
N ARG A 100 -1.58 1.25 9.15
CA ARG A 100 -0.31 1.54 8.49
C ARG A 100 0.59 0.32 8.30
N LEU A 101 0.29 -0.80 8.96
CA LEU A 101 1.11 -2.01 8.89
C LEU A 101 1.09 -2.62 7.49
N GLN A 102 2.28 -2.90 6.98
CA GLN A 102 2.51 -3.59 5.71
C GLN A 102 3.19 -4.94 5.95
N PRO A 103 3.05 -5.91 5.02
CA PRO A 103 3.86 -7.11 5.03
C PRO A 103 5.36 -6.76 5.08
N GLY A 104 6.07 -7.30 6.08
CA GLY A 104 7.49 -7.04 6.30
C GLY A 104 7.82 -6.05 7.42
N ASP A 105 6.83 -5.34 7.97
CA ASP A 105 7.05 -4.38 9.06
C ASP A 105 7.32 -5.04 10.43
N LEU A 106 6.98 -6.32 10.60
CA LEU A 106 7.12 -7.02 11.86
C LEU A 106 8.57 -7.44 12.13
N SER A 107 9.05 -7.12 13.34
CA SER A 107 10.35 -7.52 13.88
C SER A 107 10.24 -8.71 14.83
N PRO A 108 11.35 -9.40 15.14
CA PRO A 108 11.34 -10.48 16.12
C PRO A 108 10.79 -10.02 17.49
N GLY A 109 9.71 -10.65 17.94
CA GLY A 109 9.03 -10.35 19.20
C GLY A 109 7.76 -9.50 19.07
N ASP A 110 7.49 -8.93 17.89
CA ASP A 110 6.23 -8.21 17.66
C ASP A 110 5.05 -9.18 17.65
N LEU A 111 3.97 -8.77 18.32
CA LEU A 111 2.71 -9.50 18.35
C LEU A 111 1.63 -8.63 17.72
N LEU A 112 1.05 -9.12 16.63
CA LEU A 112 -0.12 -8.52 16.00
C LEU A 112 -1.35 -9.37 16.35
N PRO A 113 -2.13 -8.98 17.38
CA PRO A 113 -3.34 -9.71 17.73
C PRO A 113 -4.37 -9.59 16.62
N VAL A 114 -5.03 -10.71 16.34
CA VAL A 114 -6.17 -10.78 15.43
C VAL A 114 -7.42 -10.39 16.21
N GLU A 115 -8.32 -9.64 15.57
CA GLU A 115 -9.62 -9.34 16.18
C GLU A 115 -10.46 -10.62 16.34
N ASP A 116 -11.40 -10.61 17.28
CA ASP A 116 -12.23 -11.79 17.52
C ASP A 116 -13.21 -12.08 16.38
N ASP A 117 -13.61 -11.03 15.66
CA ASP A 117 -14.54 -11.04 14.52
C ASP A 117 -13.83 -10.75 13.19
N ASP A 118 -12.52 -11.03 13.07
CA ASP A 118 -11.79 -10.87 11.81
C ASP A 118 -12.44 -11.73 10.71
N PRO A 119 -13.01 -11.13 9.65
CA PRO A 119 -13.80 -11.85 8.67
C PRO A 119 -12.96 -12.81 7.82
N ARG A 120 -11.64 -12.64 7.82
CA ARG A 120 -10.70 -13.52 7.09
C ARG A 120 -10.51 -14.86 7.79
N LEU A 121 -10.99 -15.03 9.02
CA LEU A 121 -10.85 -16.24 9.79
C LEU A 121 -12.20 -16.81 10.22
N VAL A 122 -12.30 -18.13 10.18
CA VAL A 122 -13.41 -18.90 10.76
C VAL A 122 -12.85 -19.95 11.71
N PRO A 123 -13.62 -20.36 12.75
CA PRO A 123 -13.24 -21.50 13.57
C PRO A 123 -13.02 -22.75 12.70
N THR A 124 -11.97 -23.53 12.98
CA THR A 124 -11.61 -24.69 12.13
C THR A 124 -12.74 -25.73 12.03
N TYR A 125 -13.58 -25.84 13.06
CA TYR A 125 -14.71 -26.79 13.05
C TYR A 125 -15.90 -26.33 12.19
N THR A 126 -15.97 -25.05 11.81
CA THR A 126 -16.98 -24.52 10.86
C THR A 126 -16.45 -24.51 9.42
N PHE A 127 -15.27 -25.07 9.16
CA PHE A 127 -14.72 -25.16 7.82
C PHE A 127 -15.62 -26.03 6.93
N GLY A 128 -16.06 -25.48 5.78
CA GLY A 128 -16.99 -26.15 4.86
C GLY A 128 -18.46 -26.03 5.28
N ASP A 129 -18.77 -25.19 6.26
CA ASP A 129 -20.13 -24.85 6.69
C ASP A 129 -20.65 -23.59 5.97
N ASP A 130 -20.23 -23.41 4.71
CA ASP A 130 -20.40 -22.20 3.90
C ASP A 130 -21.86 -22.02 3.39
N GLY A 131 -22.86 -22.33 4.23
CA GLY A 131 -24.29 -22.13 3.95
C GLY A 131 -24.92 -23.16 3.03
N ASP A 132 -26.23 -23.03 2.79
CA ASP A 132 -27.10 -23.90 1.97
C ASP A 132 -26.70 -23.93 0.47
N ASP A 133 -25.48 -24.35 0.13
CA ASP A 133 -25.18 -24.85 -1.21
C ASP A 133 -26.14 -26.02 -1.52
N PRO A 134 -27.11 -25.85 -2.45
CA PRO A 134 -28.09 -26.89 -2.79
C PRO A 134 -27.46 -28.07 -3.54
N LEU A 135 -26.19 -27.95 -3.95
CA LEU A 135 -25.45 -29.00 -4.64
C LEU A 135 -24.71 -29.94 -3.66
N LEU A 136 -24.60 -29.58 -2.38
CA LEU A 136 -23.90 -30.38 -1.37
C LEU A 136 -24.88 -31.03 -0.40
N SER A 137 -24.88 -32.37 -0.37
CA SER A 137 -25.65 -33.12 0.62
C SER A 137 -25.04 -33.00 2.02
N ASP A 138 -25.82 -33.32 3.05
CA ASP A 138 -25.33 -33.38 4.43
C ASP A 138 -24.15 -34.36 4.62
N GLU A 139 -24.11 -35.41 3.80
CA GLU A 139 -23.04 -36.42 3.77
C GLU A 139 -21.76 -35.85 3.15
N ASP A 140 -21.87 -35.08 2.05
CA ASP A 140 -20.74 -34.39 1.44
C ASP A 140 -20.12 -33.38 2.42
N ARG A 141 -20.97 -32.61 3.13
CA ARG A 141 -20.53 -31.67 4.17
C ARG A 141 -19.83 -32.38 5.33
N ALA A 142 -20.31 -33.56 5.73
CA ALA A 142 -19.68 -34.37 6.76
C ALA A 142 -18.30 -34.87 6.33
N GLN A 143 -18.15 -35.30 5.08
CA GLN A 143 -16.88 -35.73 4.51
C GLN A 143 -15.89 -34.55 4.38
N VAL A 144 -16.35 -33.37 3.94
CA VAL A 144 -15.57 -32.13 3.93
C VAL A 144 -15.08 -31.76 5.33
N ARG A 145 -15.95 -31.81 6.34
CA ARG A 145 -15.55 -31.56 7.75
C ARG A 145 -14.51 -32.56 8.25
N ALA A 146 -14.62 -33.84 7.88
CA ALA A 146 -13.65 -34.86 8.28
C ALA A 146 -12.26 -34.59 7.67
N VAL A 147 -12.21 -34.26 6.37
CA VAL A 147 -10.97 -33.90 5.67
C VAL A 147 -10.41 -32.56 6.16
N ALA A 148 -11.27 -31.57 6.43
CA ALA A 148 -10.88 -30.28 6.99
C ALA A 148 -10.28 -30.43 8.39
N ARG A 149 -10.82 -31.33 9.21
CA ARG A 149 -10.25 -31.69 10.50
C ARG A 149 -8.87 -32.33 10.36
N GLU A 150 -8.67 -33.17 9.34
CA GLU A 150 -7.39 -33.85 9.06
C GLU A 150 -6.32 -32.89 8.51
N LEU A 151 -6.70 -31.97 7.62
CA LEU A 151 -5.83 -30.91 7.10
C LEU A 151 -5.57 -29.77 8.12
N GLY A 152 -6.43 -29.63 9.13
CA GLY A 152 -6.43 -28.56 10.13
C GLY A 152 -5.95 -28.95 11.53
N LEU A 153 -5.43 -30.17 11.73
CA LEU A 153 -5.13 -30.71 13.07
C LEU A 153 -4.28 -29.74 13.92
N GLY A 154 -4.88 -29.22 14.99
CA GLY A 154 -4.26 -28.34 15.99
C GLY A 154 -4.55 -26.84 15.85
N ARG A 155 -5.19 -26.39 14.76
CA ARG A 155 -5.51 -24.96 14.54
C ARG A 155 -6.86 -24.59 15.15
N VAL A 156 -6.91 -23.46 15.87
CA VAL A 156 -8.16 -22.91 16.44
C VAL A 156 -9.00 -22.22 15.36
N ARG A 157 -8.36 -21.48 14.45
CA ARG A 157 -8.99 -20.77 13.33
C ARG A 157 -8.28 -21.12 12.02
N THR A 158 -9.00 -21.03 10.90
CA THR A 158 -8.53 -21.22 9.52
C THR A 158 -9.07 -20.12 8.60
N LEU A 159 -8.50 -19.94 7.41
CA LEU A 159 -8.99 -18.95 6.45
C LEU A 159 -10.44 -19.21 6.05
N SER A 160 -11.26 -18.17 6.16
CA SER A 160 -12.60 -18.09 5.58
C SER A 160 -12.53 -18.02 4.05
N VAL A 161 -13.68 -17.98 3.39
CA VAL A 161 -13.76 -17.71 1.94
C VAL A 161 -13.18 -16.32 1.64
N GLU A 162 -13.63 -15.28 2.34
CA GLU A 162 -13.13 -13.91 2.20
C GLU A 162 -11.61 -13.83 2.41
N GLY A 163 -11.09 -14.50 3.43
CA GLY A 163 -9.64 -14.54 3.67
C GLY A 163 -8.84 -15.23 2.55
N ARG A 164 -9.44 -16.17 1.82
CA ARG A 164 -8.83 -16.80 0.64
C ARG A 164 -8.91 -15.89 -0.57
N ASP A 165 -10.05 -15.26 -0.80
CA ASP A 165 -10.26 -14.35 -1.93
C ASP A 165 -9.32 -13.15 -1.82
N ASP A 166 -9.24 -12.54 -0.64
CA ASP A 166 -8.29 -11.47 -0.33
C ASP A 166 -6.84 -11.89 -0.58
N ALA A 167 -6.48 -13.14 -0.26
CA ALA A 167 -5.15 -13.66 -0.50
C ALA A 167 -4.89 -13.91 -1.99
N ALA A 168 -5.86 -14.49 -2.69
CA ALA A 168 -5.79 -14.75 -4.12
C ALA A 168 -5.62 -13.44 -4.90
N GLU A 169 -6.43 -12.41 -4.60
CA GLU A 169 -6.33 -11.09 -5.25
C GLU A 169 -4.95 -10.47 -5.02
N ARG A 170 -4.51 -10.36 -3.76
CA ARG A 170 -3.18 -9.78 -3.45
C ARG A 170 -2.02 -10.54 -4.11
N TRP A 171 -2.10 -11.87 -4.21
CA TRP A 171 -1.03 -12.66 -4.83
C TRP A 171 -1.04 -12.57 -6.36
N TYR A 172 -2.22 -12.54 -6.96
CA TYR A 172 -2.38 -12.43 -8.41
C TYR A 172 -2.06 -11.03 -8.94
N ASP A 173 -2.36 -9.98 -8.18
CA ASP A 173 -2.04 -8.60 -8.54
C ASP A 173 -0.62 -8.19 -8.13
N GLY A 174 0.04 -9.02 -7.31
CA GLY A 174 1.39 -8.80 -6.80
C GLY A 174 2.51 -9.28 -7.72
N ASP A 175 3.73 -9.29 -7.18
CA ASP A 175 4.95 -9.66 -7.92
C ASP A 175 4.95 -11.12 -8.43
N GLY A 176 4.25 -12.02 -7.71
CA GLY A 176 4.08 -13.42 -8.11
C GLY A 176 2.95 -13.65 -9.11
N GLY A 177 2.31 -12.59 -9.61
CA GLY A 177 1.22 -12.62 -10.57
C GLY A 177 1.67 -12.46 -12.02
N PRO A 178 0.75 -12.62 -13.00
CA PRO A 178 1.09 -12.53 -14.41
C PRO A 178 1.34 -11.10 -14.88
N ALA A 179 0.79 -10.10 -14.19
CA ALA A 179 0.97 -8.69 -14.54
C ALA A 179 2.35 -8.12 -14.14
N ALA A 180 3.12 -8.86 -13.33
CA ALA A 180 4.45 -8.45 -12.91
C ALA A 180 5.37 -8.20 -14.13
N PRO A 181 6.23 -7.16 -14.13
CA PRO A 181 7.09 -6.85 -15.28
C PRO A 181 7.99 -8.01 -15.72
N ILE A 182 8.46 -8.83 -14.77
CA ILE A 182 9.25 -10.03 -15.07
C ILE A 182 8.43 -11.11 -15.78
N ALA A 183 7.18 -11.30 -15.38
CA ALA A 183 6.24 -12.24 -15.99
C ALA A 183 5.88 -11.85 -17.41
N GLN A 184 5.61 -10.56 -17.64
CA GLN A 184 5.33 -10.03 -18.98
C GLN A 184 6.50 -10.18 -19.96
N SER A 185 7.73 -10.27 -19.44
CA SER A 185 8.95 -10.43 -20.24
C SER A 185 9.42 -11.88 -20.35
N ALA A 186 8.81 -12.79 -19.58
CA ALA A 186 9.23 -14.18 -19.53
C ALA A 186 8.73 -14.96 -20.75
N PRO A 187 9.54 -15.88 -21.30
CA PRO A 187 9.16 -16.65 -22.49
C PRO A 187 8.18 -17.79 -22.21
N ALA A 188 7.96 -18.15 -20.93
CA ALA A 188 7.11 -19.24 -20.49
C ALA A 188 6.57 -18.98 -19.09
N SER A 189 5.43 -19.60 -18.77
CA SER A 189 4.76 -19.45 -17.47
C SER A 189 4.93 -20.66 -16.55
N CYS A 190 4.61 -20.48 -15.28
CA CYS A 190 4.71 -21.49 -14.23
C CYS A 190 3.84 -22.74 -14.50
N THR A 191 2.75 -22.64 -15.26
CA THR A 191 1.85 -23.75 -15.64
C THR A 191 2.60 -24.98 -16.13
N THR A 192 3.68 -24.78 -16.91
CA THR A 192 4.48 -25.86 -17.51
C THR A 192 5.85 -26.02 -16.87
N CYS A 193 6.15 -25.27 -15.81
CA CYS A 193 7.48 -25.25 -15.22
C CYS A 193 7.70 -26.47 -14.32
N GLY A 194 8.77 -27.23 -14.56
CA GLY A 194 9.12 -28.39 -13.74
C GLY A 194 9.51 -28.06 -12.29
N PHE A 195 9.80 -26.79 -11.98
CA PHE A 195 10.12 -26.32 -10.63
C PHE A 195 8.90 -25.88 -9.81
N LEU A 196 7.69 -25.90 -10.39
CA LEU A 196 6.48 -25.49 -9.69
C LEU A 196 6.01 -26.62 -8.75
N VAL A 197 5.94 -26.33 -7.46
CA VAL A 197 5.36 -27.21 -6.44
C VAL A 197 3.89 -26.85 -6.24
N ARG A 198 3.00 -27.84 -6.32
CA ARG A 198 1.56 -27.63 -6.08
C ARG A 198 1.26 -27.49 -4.59
N ILE A 199 0.43 -26.51 -4.24
CA ILE A 199 -0.12 -26.35 -2.89
C ILE A 199 -1.49 -27.03 -2.79
N ALA A 200 -1.88 -27.41 -1.58
CA ALA A 200 -3.16 -28.07 -1.32
C ALA A 200 -4.30 -27.05 -1.10
N GLY A 201 -5.54 -27.51 -1.32
CA GLY A 201 -6.75 -26.72 -1.09
C GLY A 201 -7.10 -25.78 -2.26
N PRO A 202 -8.14 -24.94 -2.10
CA PRO A 202 -8.70 -24.14 -3.20
C PRO A 202 -7.70 -23.19 -3.89
N LEU A 203 -6.78 -22.58 -3.12
CA LEU A 203 -5.74 -21.72 -3.70
C LEU A 203 -4.80 -22.49 -4.64
N GLY A 204 -4.68 -23.80 -4.49
CA GLY A 204 -3.89 -24.67 -5.36
C GLY A 204 -4.45 -24.86 -6.77
N GLU A 205 -5.62 -24.31 -7.07
CA GLU A 205 -6.20 -24.28 -8.42
C GLU A 205 -5.60 -23.18 -9.30
N MET A 206 -5.05 -22.13 -8.70
CA MET A 206 -4.45 -20.99 -9.41
C MET A 206 -2.98 -20.74 -9.07
N PHE A 207 -2.54 -21.19 -7.89
CA PHE A 207 -1.22 -20.88 -7.35
C PHE A 207 -0.39 -22.14 -7.04
N GLY A 208 0.92 -21.96 -7.03
CA GLY A 208 1.90 -22.92 -6.52
C GLY A 208 3.09 -22.20 -5.89
N VAL A 209 4.10 -22.95 -5.46
CA VAL A 209 5.35 -22.41 -4.91
C VAL A 209 6.49 -22.69 -5.87
N CYS A 210 7.30 -21.68 -6.17
CA CYS A 210 8.51 -21.87 -6.95
C CYS A 210 9.59 -22.53 -6.08
N ALA A 211 10.19 -23.62 -6.57
CA ALA A 211 11.30 -24.32 -5.91
C ALA A 211 12.62 -24.21 -6.70
N ASN A 212 12.72 -23.25 -7.62
CA ASN A 212 13.97 -23.02 -8.35
C ASN A 212 14.86 -22.04 -7.57
N GLY A 213 15.89 -22.56 -6.90
CA GLY A 213 16.86 -21.74 -6.14
C GLY A 213 17.64 -20.70 -6.97
N ASN A 214 17.54 -20.73 -8.30
CA ASN A 214 18.10 -19.70 -9.18
C ASN A 214 17.09 -18.62 -9.60
N ALA A 215 15.80 -18.80 -9.30
CA ALA A 215 14.76 -17.82 -9.58
C ALA A 215 14.64 -16.82 -8.43
N ASN A 216 14.26 -15.58 -8.74
CA ASN A 216 13.97 -14.57 -7.72
C ASN A 216 12.79 -14.95 -6.82
N ASP A 217 11.93 -15.84 -7.30
CA ASP A 217 10.70 -16.29 -6.66
C ASP A 217 10.87 -17.57 -5.84
N ASP A 218 12.10 -18.08 -5.68
CA ASP A 218 12.35 -19.29 -4.86
C ASP A 218 11.70 -19.18 -3.47
N GLY A 219 10.92 -20.20 -3.10
CA GLY A 219 10.16 -20.24 -1.86
C GLY A 219 8.95 -19.31 -1.80
N ARG A 220 8.58 -18.63 -2.89
CA ARG A 220 7.41 -17.75 -2.96
C ARG A 220 6.23 -18.38 -3.70
N VAL A 221 5.03 -17.90 -3.36
CA VAL A 221 3.80 -18.25 -4.07
C VAL A 221 3.76 -17.49 -5.40
N VAL A 222 3.45 -18.20 -6.48
CA VAL A 222 3.30 -17.68 -7.83
C VAL A 222 2.01 -18.21 -8.47
N SER A 223 1.36 -17.39 -9.30
CA SER A 223 0.24 -17.87 -10.11
C SER A 223 0.74 -18.76 -11.25
N PHE A 224 -0.12 -19.63 -11.80
CA PHE A 224 0.30 -20.51 -12.90
C PHE A 224 0.67 -19.76 -14.18
N ASP A 225 0.06 -18.61 -14.42
CA ASP A 225 0.37 -17.72 -15.53
C ASP A 225 1.53 -16.74 -15.26
N HIS A 226 2.14 -16.76 -14.08
CA HIS A 226 3.36 -16.01 -13.78
C HIS A 226 4.57 -16.57 -14.54
N GLY A 227 5.57 -15.74 -14.83
CA GLY A 227 6.84 -16.16 -15.43
C GLY A 227 8.04 -15.45 -14.80
N CYS A 228 9.11 -16.21 -14.50
CA CYS A 228 10.29 -15.65 -13.82
C CYS A 228 11.55 -15.61 -14.70
N GLY A 229 11.46 -16.06 -15.96
CA GLY A 229 12.61 -16.19 -16.87
C GLY A 229 13.55 -17.37 -16.58
N ALA A 230 13.47 -17.97 -15.39
CA ALA A 230 14.19 -19.18 -14.99
C ALA A 230 13.32 -20.45 -15.10
N HIS A 231 12.48 -20.52 -16.13
CA HIS A 231 11.65 -21.69 -16.43
C HIS A 231 12.52 -22.92 -16.75
N SER A 232 12.09 -24.12 -16.38
CA SER A 232 12.86 -25.37 -16.55
C SER A 232 13.24 -25.68 -18.01
N GLU A 233 12.49 -25.11 -18.95
CA GLU A 233 12.67 -25.29 -20.40
C GLU A 233 13.24 -24.05 -21.12
N VAL A 234 13.69 -23.01 -20.40
CA VAL A 234 14.32 -21.85 -21.05
C VAL A 234 15.63 -22.27 -21.68
N GLN A 235 15.79 -21.99 -22.97
CA GLN A 235 17.01 -22.22 -23.71
C GLN A 235 17.57 -20.90 -24.26
N LEU A 236 18.89 -20.73 -24.15
CA LEU A 236 19.58 -19.64 -24.83
C LEU A 236 19.55 -19.86 -26.34
N ALA A 237 19.40 -18.77 -27.09
CA ALA A 237 19.57 -18.81 -28.54
C ALA A 237 20.95 -19.40 -28.89
N LYS A 238 21.04 -20.17 -29.98
CA LYS A 238 22.25 -20.91 -30.38
C LYS A 238 23.54 -20.06 -30.37
N LYS A 239 23.47 -18.78 -30.72
CA LYS A 239 24.59 -17.83 -30.71
C LYS A 239 25.14 -17.48 -29.32
N HIS A 240 24.35 -17.71 -28.27
CA HIS A 240 24.68 -17.45 -26.87
C HIS A 240 24.95 -18.73 -26.08
N GLN A 241 24.84 -19.90 -26.71
CA GLN A 241 25.22 -21.16 -26.07
C GLN A 241 26.75 -21.23 -25.93
N PRO A 242 27.26 -21.88 -24.87
CA PRO A 242 28.69 -22.15 -24.75
C PRO A 242 29.19 -22.88 -26.00
N VAL A 243 30.39 -22.52 -26.46
CA VAL A 243 31.03 -23.26 -27.55
C VAL A 243 31.19 -24.71 -27.07
N PRO A 244 30.77 -25.71 -27.88
CA PRO A 244 30.99 -27.11 -27.54
C PRO A 244 32.45 -27.33 -27.20
N LEU A 245 32.73 -28.04 -26.11
CA LEU A 245 34.09 -28.46 -25.82
C LEU A 245 34.61 -29.31 -26.98
N PRO A 246 35.88 -29.16 -27.38
CA PRO A 246 36.46 -30.04 -28.37
C PRO A 246 36.35 -31.49 -27.89
N ASP A 247 36.28 -32.43 -28.85
CA ASP A 247 36.23 -33.84 -28.52
C ASP A 247 37.40 -34.20 -27.59
N PRO A 248 37.18 -35.05 -26.57
CA PRO A 248 38.25 -35.52 -25.70
C PRO A 248 39.36 -36.13 -26.55
N VAL A 249 40.54 -35.51 -26.52
CA VAL A 249 41.74 -36.10 -27.11
C VAL A 249 42.25 -37.13 -26.10
N PHE A 250 42.13 -38.41 -26.45
CA PHE A 250 42.84 -39.45 -25.73
C PHE A 250 44.30 -39.37 -26.14
N ASP A 251 45.14 -38.82 -25.25
CA ASP A 251 46.60 -38.93 -25.36
C ASP A 251 46.99 -40.36 -24.96
N THR A 252 46.78 -41.30 -25.87
CA THR A 252 47.28 -42.66 -25.71
C THR A 252 48.73 -42.65 -26.14
N LEU A 253 49.66 -42.53 -25.19
CA LEU A 253 51.00 -43.08 -25.36
C LEU A 253 50.82 -44.59 -25.56
N ALA A 254 50.90 -45.02 -26.81
CA ALA A 254 50.87 -46.43 -27.14
C ALA A 254 52.24 -47.04 -26.74
N THR A 255 52.25 -48.24 -26.15
CA THR A 255 53.47 -48.86 -25.60
C THR A 255 54.56 -49.11 -26.66
N ASP A 256 54.19 -49.01 -27.93
CA ASP A 256 55.00 -49.05 -29.14
C ASP A 256 55.80 -47.76 -29.40
N GLU A 257 55.53 -46.67 -28.66
CA GLU A 257 56.31 -45.41 -28.70
C GLU A 257 57.38 -45.32 -27.60
N LEU A 258 57.53 -46.36 -26.77
CA LEU A 258 58.65 -46.46 -25.82
C LEU A 258 59.89 -47.00 -26.55
N GLU A 259 60.82 -46.12 -26.90
CA GLU A 259 62.17 -46.53 -27.30
C GLU A 259 62.78 -47.37 -26.17
N SER A 260 63.02 -48.67 -26.44
CA SER A 260 63.72 -49.55 -25.51
C SER A 260 65.22 -49.23 -25.55
N PHE A 261 65.72 -48.64 -24.48
CA PHE A 261 67.16 -48.46 -24.21
C PHE A 261 67.82 -49.77 -23.75
#